data_AF-A0A9D7WDN4-F1
#
_entry.id   AF-A0A9D7WDN4-F1
#
_cell.length_a   1.000
_cell.length_b   1.000
_cell.length_c   1.000
_cell.angle_alpha   90.00
_cell.angle_beta   90.00
_cell.angle_gamma   90.00
#
_symmetry.space_group_name_H-M   'P 1'
#
loop_
_entity.id
_entity.type
_entity.pdbx_description
1 polymer ?
#
loop_
_entity_poly.entity_id
_entity_poly.type
_entity_poly.pdbx_seq_one_letter_code
_entity_poly.pdbx_strand_id
1 'polypeptide(L)'
;MLITLFHDGFKGQYFLWTPVFFSIGIILYFSLSFEPSGELFKFVPLTALGLGLLLFVRQPNQKYRQIGLSLMIFSGGFLFAQFETFRADSPFLKYPITTDIDAVIEWQEKRVNSSLFILKVLKADKIHPRYRPHR
;
A
#
# COMPACT_ATOMS: atom_id res chain seq x y z
N MET A 1 -16.62 -3.50 -25.16
CA MET A 1 -15.18 -3.47 -25.53
C MET A 1 -14.26 -4.11 -24.48
N LEU A 2 -14.60 -4.07 -23.18
CA LEU A 2 -13.94 -4.88 -22.13
C LEU A 2 -14.25 -6.39 -22.28
N ILE A 3 -15.50 -6.72 -22.66
CA ILE A 3 -15.99 -8.10 -22.80
C ILE A 3 -15.39 -8.82 -24.03
N THR A 4 -15.11 -8.11 -25.12
CA THR A 4 -14.56 -8.69 -26.36
C THR A 4 -13.10 -9.14 -26.21
N LEU A 5 -12.38 -8.61 -25.21
CA LEU A 5 -11.02 -9.04 -24.89
C LEU A 5 -10.97 -10.36 -24.12
N PHE A 6 -12.02 -10.67 -23.37
CA PHE A 6 -12.23 -11.99 -22.77
C PHE A 6 -12.71 -13.03 -23.80
N HIS A 7 -13.33 -12.59 -24.88
CA HIS A 7 -13.99 -13.49 -25.84
C HIS A 7 -13.02 -14.04 -26.90
N ASP A 8 -12.15 -13.21 -27.46
CA ASP A 8 -11.48 -13.57 -28.73
C ASP A 8 -10.00 -13.99 -28.61
N GLY A 9 -9.43 -14.02 -27.40
CA GLY A 9 -7.98 -14.24 -27.21
C GLY A 9 -7.55 -15.27 -26.17
N PHE A 10 -8.43 -15.74 -25.27
CA PHE A 10 -7.97 -16.51 -24.12
C PHE A 10 -8.82 -17.73 -23.81
N LYS A 11 -8.23 -18.89 -24.10
CA LYS A 11 -8.40 -20.13 -23.35
C LYS A 11 -8.01 -19.93 -21.87
N GLY A 12 -8.64 -19.04 -21.10
CA GLY A 12 -8.51 -18.87 -19.64
C GLY A 12 -7.12 -18.60 -19.02
N GLN A 13 -6.02 -18.83 -19.74
CA GLN A 13 -4.68 -19.01 -19.17
C GLN A 13 -4.07 -17.71 -18.69
N TYR A 14 -4.23 -16.61 -19.42
CA TYR A 14 -3.64 -15.33 -18.98
C TYR A 14 -4.40 -14.70 -17.82
N PHE A 15 -5.70 -15.00 -17.69
CA PHE A 15 -6.44 -14.61 -16.49
C PHE A 15 -5.87 -15.27 -15.23
N LEU A 16 -5.39 -16.52 -15.33
CA LEU A 16 -4.72 -17.23 -14.22
C LEU A 16 -3.42 -16.55 -13.77
N TRP A 17 -2.78 -15.76 -14.63
CA TRP A 17 -1.56 -15.01 -14.29
C TRP A 17 -1.82 -13.64 -13.65
N THR A 18 -3.06 -13.16 -13.68
CA THR A 18 -3.48 -11.92 -13.00
C THR A 18 -3.02 -11.86 -11.54
N PRO A 19 -3.29 -12.86 -10.67
CA PRO A 19 -2.85 -12.83 -9.29
C PRO A 19 -1.32 -12.79 -9.15
N VAL A 20 -0.59 -13.40 -10.08
CA VAL A 20 0.89 -13.40 -10.06
C VAL A 20 1.42 -11.99 -10.32
N PHE A 21 0.99 -11.34 -11.40
CA PHE A 21 1.44 -9.96 -11.71
C PHE A 21 1.02 -8.96 -10.63
N PHE A 22 -0.18 -9.14 -10.06
CA PHE A 22 -0.67 -8.31 -8.96
C PHE A 22 0.20 -8.49 -7.70
N SER A 23 0.51 -9.74 -7.34
CA SER A 23 1.34 -10.06 -6.19
C SER A 23 2.77 -9.54 -6.34
N ILE A 24 3.35 -9.58 -7.55
CA ILE A 24 4.67 -9.01 -7.81
C ILE A 24 4.68 -7.51 -7.49
N GLY A 25 3.61 -6.78 -7.81
CA GLY A 25 3.47 -5.36 -7.44
C GLY A 25 3.48 -5.13 -5.93
N ILE A 26 2.75 -5.97 -5.18
CA ILE A 26 2.70 -5.91 -3.72
C ILE A 26 4.06 -6.26 -3.09
N ILE A 27 4.67 -7.36 -3.52
CA ILE A 27 5.97 -7.82 -3.00
C ILE A 27 7.03 -6.75 -3.25
N LEU A 28 7.02 -6.15 -4.44
CA LEU A 28 7.98 -5.11 -4.77
C LEU A 28 7.81 -3.89 -3.86
N TYR A 29 6.56 -3.47 -3.57
CA TYR A 29 6.29 -2.39 -2.60
C TYR A 29 6.90 -2.69 -1.22
N PHE A 30 6.63 -3.87 -0.64
CA PHE A 30 7.14 -4.23 0.69
C PHE A 30 8.62 -4.60 0.72
N SER A 31 9.22 -4.91 -0.44
CA SER A 31 10.65 -5.17 -0.54
C SER A 31 11.49 -3.88 -0.51
N LEU A 32 10.89 -2.71 -0.64
CA LEU A 32 11.61 -1.44 -0.49
C LEU A 32 12.00 -1.25 0.98
N SER A 33 13.29 -0.99 1.23
CA SER A 33 13.83 -0.72 2.58
C SER A 33 13.41 0.62 3.18
N PHE A 34 12.68 1.45 2.42
CA PHE A 34 12.28 2.78 2.82
C PHE A 34 10.80 2.99 2.49
N GLU A 35 10.13 3.78 3.31
CA GLU A 35 8.74 4.11 3.09
C GLU A 35 8.62 5.09 1.92
N PRO A 36 7.92 4.73 0.83
CA PRO A 36 7.76 5.58 -0.35
C PRO A 36 6.78 6.73 -0.07
N SER A 37 7.19 7.65 0.81
CA SER A 37 6.43 8.84 1.24
C SER A 37 6.67 10.05 0.33
N GLY A 38 7.74 10.04 -0.49
CA GLY A 38 8.05 11.11 -1.43
C GLY A 38 7.12 11.13 -2.64
N GLU A 39 6.79 12.33 -3.13
CA GLU A 39 5.91 12.51 -4.31
C GLU A 39 6.36 11.70 -5.53
N LEU A 40 7.68 11.56 -5.71
CA LEU A 40 8.29 10.74 -6.77
C LEU A 40 7.76 9.30 -6.77
N PHE A 41 7.57 8.68 -5.60
CA PHE A 41 7.09 7.30 -5.51
C PHE A 41 5.58 7.15 -5.72
N LYS A 42 4.82 8.25 -5.68
CA LYS A 42 3.42 8.27 -6.15
C LYS A 42 3.34 8.34 -7.67
N PHE A 43 4.27 9.08 -8.30
CA PHE A 43 4.29 9.25 -9.76
C PHE A 43 4.77 8.00 -10.51
N VAL A 44 5.69 7.21 -9.97
CA VAL A 44 6.19 5.99 -10.62
C VAL A 44 5.09 4.97 -10.94
N PRO A 45 4.27 4.50 -9.99
CA PRO A 45 3.20 3.55 -10.31
C PRO A 45 2.12 4.19 -11.21
N LEU A 46 1.82 5.50 -11.04
CA LEU A 46 0.87 6.22 -11.89
C LEU A 46 1.32 6.29 -13.35
N THR A 47 2.59 6.62 -13.59
CA THR A 47 3.17 6.69 -14.94
C THR A 47 3.23 5.31 -15.58
N ALA A 48 3.54 4.26 -14.82
CA ALA A 48 3.45 2.88 -15.28
C ALA A 48 2.00 2.51 -15.66
N LEU A 49 1.00 2.93 -14.88
CA LEU A 49 -0.41 2.73 -15.20
C LEU A 49 -0.81 3.46 -16.50
N GLY A 50 -0.38 4.71 -16.66
CA GLY A 50 -0.62 5.51 -17.86
C GLY A 50 0.03 4.93 -19.11
N LEU A 51 1.27 4.44 -19.01
CA LEU A 51 1.96 3.73 -20.09
C LEU A 51 1.23 2.43 -20.44
N GLY A 52 0.78 1.67 -19.44
CA GLY A 52 0.01 0.44 -19.64
C GLY A 52 -1.30 0.69 -20.39
N LEU A 53 -2.02 1.75 -20.02
CA LEU A 53 -3.25 2.17 -20.69
C LEU A 53 -2.96 2.64 -22.14
N LEU A 54 -1.89 3.41 -22.35
CA LEU A 54 -1.53 3.90 -23.68
C LEU A 54 -1.16 2.74 -24.61
N LEU A 55 -0.37 1.78 -24.13
CA LEU A 55 -0.04 0.55 -24.87
C LEU A 55 -1.28 -0.30 -25.13
N PHE A 56 -2.25 -0.33 -24.22
CA PHE A 56 -3.50 -1.06 -24.40
C PHE A 56 -4.41 -0.44 -25.46
N VAL A 57 -4.54 0.88 -25.48
CA VAL A 57 -5.47 1.60 -26.36
C VAL A 57 -4.90 1.83 -27.76
N ARG A 58 -3.59 2.16 -27.87
CA ARG A 58 -2.99 2.57 -29.15
C ARG A 58 -2.38 1.45 -29.98
N GLN A 59 -2.16 0.26 -29.42
CA GLN A 59 -1.44 -0.80 -30.13
C GLN A 59 -2.41 -1.85 -30.72
N PRO A 60 -2.46 -2.00 -32.06
CA PRO A 60 -3.28 -3.03 -32.71
C PRO A 60 -2.71 -4.45 -32.52
N ASN A 61 -1.43 -4.55 -32.16
CA ASN A 61 -0.76 -5.82 -31.92
C ASN A 61 -1.17 -6.44 -30.56
N GLN A 62 -1.74 -7.65 -30.58
CA GLN A 62 -2.18 -8.37 -29.37
C GLN A 62 -1.08 -8.53 -28.30
N LYS A 63 0.19 -8.70 -28.70
CA LYS A 63 1.32 -8.86 -27.76
C LYS A 63 1.54 -7.61 -26.89
N TYR A 64 1.53 -6.43 -27.50
CA TYR A 64 1.71 -5.17 -26.75
C TYR A 64 0.51 -4.86 -25.85
N ARG A 65 -0.70 -5.28 -26.27
CA ARG A 65 -1.91 -5.16 -25.44
C ARG A 65 -1.84 -6.04 -24.19
N GLN A 66 -1.28 -7.25 -24.30
CA GLN A 66 -1.05 -8.14 -23.16
C GLN A 66 0.00 -7.57 -22.19
N ILE A 67 1.10 -7.03 -22.72
CA ILE A 67 2.12 -6.34 -21.90
C ILE A 67 1.51 -5.15 -21.17
N GLY A 68 0.69 -4.34 -21.86
CA GLY A 68 -0.01 -3.21 -21.25
C GLY A 68 -0.93 -3.65 -20.10
N LEU A 69 -1.70 -4.73 -20.27
CA LEU A 69 -2.53 -5.30 -19.21
C LEU A 69 -1.72 -5.79 -18.01
N SER A 70 -0.64 -6.55 -18.23
CA SER A 70 0.24 -6.99 -17.14
C SER A 70 0.83 -5.82 -16.37
N LEU A 71 1.22 -4.75 -17.06
CA LEU A 71 1.76 -3.53 -16.45
C LEU A 71 0.70 -2.81 -15.60
N MET A 72 -0.54 -2.74 -16.08
CA MET A 72 -1.67 -2.17 -15.33
C MET A 72 -1.98 -2.99 -14.06
N ILE A 73 -2.00 -4.32 -14.17
CA ILE A 73 -2.25 -5.22 -13.02
C ILE A 73 -1.14 -5.09 -11.97
N PHE A 74 0.12 -5.07 -12.40
CA PHE A 74 1.28 -4.88 -11.53
C PHE A 74 1.21 -3.53 -10.79
N SER A 75 0.97 -2.44 -11.52
CA SER A 75 0.84 -1.11 -10.92
C SER A 75 -0.36 -1.03 -9.96
N GLY A 76 -1.48 -1.69 -10.30
CA GLY A 76 -2.62 -1.84 -9.41
C GLY A 76 -2.26 -2.52 -8.08
N GLY A 77 -1.46 -3.58 -8.11
CA GLY A 77 -0.97 -4.26 -6.90
C GLY A 77 -0.09 -3.38 -6.03
N PHE A 78 0.82 -2.62 -6.66
CA PHE A 78 1.69 -1.68 -5.96
C PHE A 78 0.90 -0.54 -5.29
N LEU A 79 -0.04 0.07 -6.02
CA LEU A 79 -0.91 1.12 -5.47
C LEU A 79 -1.83 0.60 -4.37
N PHE A 80 -2.31 -0.63 -4.48
CA PHE A 80 -3.12 -1.25 -3.44
C PHE A 80 -2.33 -1.44 -2.15
N ALA A 81 -1.09 -1.92 -2.24
CA ALA A 81 -0.20 -2.03 -1.08
C ALA A 81 0.09 -0.67 -0.46
N GLN A 82 0.32 0.36 -1.27
CA GLN A 82 0.50 1.73 -0.79
C GLN A 82 -0.75 2.27 -0.08
N PHE A 83 -1.94 2.05 -0.65
CA PHE A 83 -3.20 2.47 -0.06
C PHE A 83 -3.48 1.76 1.27
N GLU A 84 -3.24 0.44 1.32
CA GLU A 84 -3.43 -0.33 2.55
C GLU A 84 -2.46 0.11 3.64
N THR A 85 -1.21 0.42 3.29
CA THR A 85 -0.21 0.94 4.24
C THR A 85 -0.62 2.33 4.76
N PHE A 86 -1.10 3.21 3.88
CA PHE A 86 -1.65 4.51 4.27
C PHE A 86 -2.92 4.40 5.12
N ARG A 87 -3.75 3.37 4.91
CA ARG A 87 -4.95 3.13 5.73
C ARG A 87 -4.62 2.53 7.09
N ALA A 88 -3.64 1.64 7.13
CA ALA A 88 -3.16 0.99 8.35
C ALA A 88 -2.26 1.90 9.18
N ASP A 89 -1.97 3.11 8.68
CA ASP A 89 -1.04 4.06 9.26
C ASP A 89 -1.43 4.31 10.72
N SER A 90 -0.61 3.74 11.62
CA SER A 90 -0.81 3.89 13.04
C SER A 90 -0.16 5.19 13.47
N PRO A 91 -0.88 6.04 14.22
CA PRO A 91 -0.37 7.31 14.68
C PRO A 91 0.83 7.12 15.63
N PHE A 92 2.06 7.10 15.10
CA PHE A 92 3.27 7.01 15.90
C PHE A 92 3.74 8.40 16.34
N LEU A 93 4.18 8.51 17.59
CA LEU A 93 4.85 9.68 18.11
C LEU A 93 6.24 9.77 17.47
N LYS A 94 6.46 10.79 16.62
CA LYS A 94 7.75 11.03 15.96
C LYS A 94 8.90 11.33 16.93
N TYR A 95 8.59 11.81 18.13
CA TYR A 95 9.57 12.18 19.14
C TYR A 95 9.13 11.71 20.52
N PRO A 96 10.07 11.31 21.39
CA PRO A 96 9.75 11.03 22.78
C PRO A 96 9.29 12.33 23.45
N ILE A 97 8.04 12.33 23.93
CA ILE A 97 7.46 13.43 24.70
C ILE A 97 7.20 12.96 26.13
N THR A 98 7.38 13.85 27.10
CA THR A 98 6.94 13.64 28.47
C THR A 98 5.60 14.34 28.64
N THR A 99 4.53 13.57 28.79
CA THR A 99 3.17 14.09 28.97
C THR A 99 2.40 13.19 29.92
N ASP A 100 1.52 13.77 30.72
CA ASP A 100 0.58 13.01 31.54
C ASP A 100 -0.55 12.45 30.66
N ILE A 101 -0.80 11.14 30.80
CA ILE A 101 -1.75 10.40 29.98
C ILE A 101 -2.72 9.65 30.90
N ASP A 102 -4.01 9.90 30.73
CA ASP A 102 -5.06 9.06 31.29
C ASP A 102 -5.30 7.89 30.35
N ALA A 103 -4.94 6.67 30.77
CA ALA A 103 -5.10 5.47 29.96
C ALA A 103 -5.62 4.29 30.79
N VAL A 104 -6.34 3.39 30.11
CA VAL A 104 -6.77 2.10 30.68
C VAL A 104 -5.79 1.03 30.25
N ILE A 105 -5.37 0.19 31.20
CA ILE A 105 -4.54 -0.98 30.91
C ILE A 105 -5.43 -2.02 30.22
N GLU A 106 -5.18 -2.27 28.93
CA GLU A 106 -5.85 -3.37 28.23
C GLU A 106 -5.11 -4.69 28.46
N TRP A 107 -3.79 -4.62 28.55
CA TRP A 107 -2.97 -5.81 28.70
C TRP A 107 -1.62 -5.54 29.35
N GLN A 108 -1.16 -6.49 30.16
CA GLN A 108 0.12 -6.43 30.86
C GLN A 108 0.88 -7.74 30.68
N GLU A 109 2.09 -7.65 30.14
CA GLU A 109 3.06 -8.75 30.16
C GLU A 109 4.10 -8.50 31.24
N LYS A 110 4.31 -9.52 32.09
CA LYS A 110 5.40 -9.50 33.07
C LYS A 110 6.62 -10.18 32.47
N ARG A 111 7.67 -9.41 32.19
CA ARG A 111 8.98 -9.92 31.78
C ARG A 111 9.93 -9.97 32.97
N VAL A 112 10.99 -10.77 32.85
CA VAL A 112 11.96 -11.03 33.93
C VAL A 112 12.68 -9.75 34.40
N ASN A 113 12.84 -8.73 33.53
CA ASN A 113 13.55 -7.48 33.85
C ASN A 113 12.82 -6.21 33.38
N SER A 114 11.57 -6.35 32.89
CA SER A 114 10.74 -5.23 32.44
C SER A 114 9.28 -5.64 32.39
N SER A 115 8.38 -4.66 32.35
CA SER A 115 6.95 -4.89 32.15
C SER A 115 6.50 -4.18 30.88
N LEU A 116 5.85 -4.91 29.98
CA LEU A 116 5.22 -4.33 28.79
C LEU A 116 3.76 -4.08 29.10
N PHE A 117 3.32 -2.83 28.96
CA PHE A 117 1.92 -2.46 29.11
C PHE A 117 1.36 -1.99 27.77
N ILE A 118 0.23 -2.56 27.36
CA ILE A 118 -0.56 -2.04 26.26
C ILE A 118 -1.69 -1.22 26.89
N LEU A 119 -1.65 0.08 26.61
CA LEU A 119 -2.54 1.07 27.20
C LEU A 119 -3.46 1.63 26.12
N LYS A 120 -4.76 1.66 26.41
CA LYS A 120 -5.72 2.42 25.61
C LYS A 120 -5.86 3.82 26.19
N VAL A 121 -5.31 4.80 25.47
CA VAL A 121 -5.33 6.20 25.87
C VAL A 121 -6.76 6.74 25.77
N LEU A 122 -7.29 7.25 26.89
CA LEU A 122 -8.61 7.90 26.96
C LEU A 122 -8.48 9.41 26.76
N LYS A 123 -7.45 10.00 27.35
CA LYS A 123 -7.15 11.43 27.26
C LYS A 123 -5.66 11.64 27.45
N ALA A 124 -5.05 12.40 26.54
CA ALA A 124 -3.69 12.89 26.71
C ALA A 124 -3.78 14.41 26.87
N ASP A 125 -3.12 14.95 27.89
CA ASP A 125 -3.12 16.40 28.09
C ASP A 125 -2.37 17.09 26.94
N LYS A 126 -2.69 18.37 26.69
CA LYS A 126 -2.42 19.11 25.44
C LYS A 126 -1.08 18.79 24.76
N ILE A 127 -1.08 17.80 23.88
CA ILE A 127 0.01 17.58 22.92
C ILE A 127 0.03 18.79 21.97
N HIS A 128 1.17 19.50 21.90
CA HIS A 128 1.33 20.66 21.02
C HIS A 128 0.90 20.27 19.58
N PRO A 129 0.18 21.13 18.81
CA PRO A 129 -0.37 20.77 17.50
C PRO A 129 0.65 20.20 16.49
N ARG A 130 1.93 20.52 16.68
CA ARG A 130 3.06 20.04 15.89
C ARG A 130 3.40 18.56 16.09
N TYR A 131 2.99 17.98 17.22
CA TYR A 131 3.27 16.59 17.61
C TYR A 131 2.00 15.73 17.64
N ARG A 132 0.85 16.28 17.25
CA ARG A 132 -0.32 15.44 17.01
C ARG A 132 0.02 14.47 15.88
N PRO A 133 -0.21 13.17 16.08
CA PRO A 133 -0.16 12.26 14.97
C PRO A 133 -1.22 12.71 13.96
N HIS A 134 -0.79 12.89 12.71
CA HIS A 134 -1.72 13.22 11.64
C HIS A 134 -2.61 12.00 11.38
N ARG A 135 -3.89 12.28 11.12
CA ARG A 135 -4.82 11.30 10.53
C ARG A 135 -4.68 11.32 9.02
#